data_AF-A0A831ZJK2-F1
#
_entry.id   AF-A0A831ZJK2-F1
#
_cell.length_a   1.000
_cell.length_b   1.000
_cell.length_c   1.000
_cell.angle_alpha   90.00
_cell.angle_beta   90.00
_cell.angle_gamma   90.00
#
_symmetry.space_group_name_H-M   'P 1'
#
loop_
_entity.id
_entity.type
_entity.pdbx_description
1 polymer ?
#
loop_
_entity_poly.entity_id
_entity_poly.type
_entity_poly.pdbx_seq_one_letter_code
_entity_poly.pdbx_strand_id
1 'polypeptide(L)'
;MISLNATIFVQVTLFLVLLFILNRLMIQPLHRLILQREAAVEEKEAALDRLNSELEQMAEAYQKRLRAAETDAQAARAAMRARAADEAHRAMMTTQEEVVALRQKVRAEVEQELAKARKNLKKVAEALSYEISTKIVGRKV
;
A
#
# COMPACT_ATOMS: atom_id res chain seq x y z
N MET A 1 6.03 95.14 -36.60
CA MET A 1 5.09 95.26 -35.46
C MET A 1 4.26 94.00 -35.46
N ILE A 2 4.22 93.26 -34.35
CA ILE A 2 3.35 92.09 -34.20
C ILE A 2 1.94 92.66 -34.04
N SER A 3 1.26 92.88 -35.15
CA SER A 3 -0.17 93.22 -35.14
C SER A 3 -0.90 91.97 -34.65
N LEU A 4 -1.45 92.05 -33.44
CA LEU A 4 -2.28 91.02 -32.86
C LEU A 4 -3.58 90.93 -33.68
N ASN A 5 -3.55 90.13 -34.75
CA ASN A 5 -4.65 89.96 -35.69
C ASN A 5 -5.49 88.72 -35.32
N ALA A 6 -6.75 88.72 -35.75
CA ALA A 6 -7.68 87.59 -35.62
C ALA A 6 -7.07 86.24 -36.09
N THR A 7 -6.08 86.28 -36.98
CA THR A 7 -5.30 85.13 -37.46
C THR A 7 -4.60 84.36 -36.35
N ILE A 8 -4.11 85.03 -35.29
CA ILE A 8 -3.47 84.35 -34.14
C ILE A 8 -4.52 83.54 -33.38
N PHE A 9 -5.72 84.09 -33.16
CA PHE A 9 -6.83 83.38 -32.53
C PHE A 9 -7.28 82.17 -33.36
N VAL A 10 -7.34 82.32 -34.68
CA VAL A 10 -7.64 81.21 -35.60
C VAL A 10 -6.55 80.13 -35.53
N GLN A 11 -5.27 80.52 -35.52
CA GLN A 11 -4.14 79.59 -35.43
C GLN A 11 -4.11 78.83 -34.09
N VAL A 12 -4.36 79.51 -32.98
CA VAL A 12 -4.48 78.88 -31.65
C VAL A 12 -5.65 77.90 -31.62
N THR A 13 -6.80 78.28 -32.17
CA THR A 13 -7.96 77.38 -32.25
C THR A 13 -7.64 76.14 -33.09
N LEU A 14 -7.01 76.30 -34.25
CA LEU A 14 -6.59 75.19 -35.09
C LEU A 14 -5.57 74.28 -34.38
N PHE A 15 -4.62 74.86 -33.65
CA PHE A 15 -3.65 74.10 -32.87
C PHE A 15 -4.32 73.29 -31.75
N LEU A 16 -5.30 73.88 -31.04
CA LEU A 16 -6.06 73.18 -30.01
C LEU A 16 -6.90 72.04 -30.59
N VAL A 17 -7.53 72.24 -31.75
CA VAL A 17 -8.27 71.19 -32.46
C VAL A 17 -7.33 70.07 -32.90
N LEU A 18 -6.15 70.41 -33.45
CA LEU A 18 -5.14 69.42 -33.84
C LEU A 18 -4.64 68.63 -32.63
N LEU A 19 -4.37 69.30 -31.51
CA LEU A 19 -3.95 68.66 -30.26
C LEU A 19 -5.04 67.70 -29.77
N PHE A 20 -6.31 68.11 -29.80
CA PHE A 20 -7.43 67.26 -29.42
C PHE A 20 -7.52 66.01 -30.31
N ILE A 21 -7.41 66.17 -31.63
CA ILE A 21 -7.42 65.05 -32.59
C ILE A 21 -6.24 64.13 -32.33
N LEU A 22 -5.02 64.66 -32.18
CA LEU A 22 -3.81 63.87 -31.96
C LEU A 22 -3.85 63.13 -30.62
N ASN A 23 -4.36 63.77 -29.57
CA ASN A 23 -4.55 63.14 -28.28
C ASN A 23 -5.53 61.96 -28.35
N ARG A 24 -6.66 62.16 -29.06
CA ARG A 24 -7.70 61.14 -29.22
C ARG A 24 -7.30 60.00 -30.16
N LEU A 25 -6.52 60.29 -31.21
CA LEU A 25 -6.18 59.36 -32.28
C LEU A 25 -4.82 58.67 -32.10
N MET A 26 -3.83 59.30 -31.47
CA MET A 26 -2.50 58.71 -31.27
C MET A 26 -2.15 58.47 -29.81
N ILE A 27 -2.26 59.48 -28.95
CA ILE A 27 -1.72 59.38 -27.58
C ILE A 27 -2.47 58.32 -26.76
N GLN A 28 -3.81 58.38 -26.73
CA GLN A 28 -4.61 57.40 -26.00
C GLN A 28 -4.48 55.95 -26.52
N PRO A 29 -4.64 55.67 -27.83
CA PRO A 29 -4.54 54.29 -28.31
C PRO A 29 -3.13 53.73 -28.18
N LEU A 30 -2.08 54.54 -28.36
CA LEU A 30 -0.70 54.10 -28.19
C LEU A 30 -0.41 53.71 -26.74
N HIS A 31 -0.83 54.54 -25.78
CA HIS A 31 -0.65 54.24 -24.36
C HIS A 31 -1.42 52.99 -23.93
N ARG A 32 -2.67 52.83 -24.43
CA ARG A 32 -3.48 51.64 -24.17
C ARG A 32 -2.81 50.37 -24.71
N LEU A 33 -2.19 50.43 -25.88
CA LEU A 33 -1.50 49.28 -26.47
C LEU A 33 -0.27 48.85 -25.64
N ILE A 34 0.49 49.82 -25.10
CA ILE A 34 1.64 49.55 -24.24
C ILE A 34 1.18 48.87 -22.95
N LEU A 35 0.18 49.43 -22.26
CA LEU A 35 -0.38 48.85 -21.04
C LEU A 35 -0.96 47.45 -21.27
N GLN A 36 -1.62 47.22 -22.42
CA GLN A 36 -2.13 45.89 -22.77
C GLN A 36 -1.01 44.88 -22.97
N ARG A 37 0.13 45.28 -23.53
CA ARG A 37 1.28 44.40 -23.70
C ARG A 37 1.94 44.09 -22.36
N GLU A 38 2.13 45.09 -21.51
CA GLU A 38 2.67 44.89 -20.16
C GLU A 38 1.78 43.95 -19.35
N ALA A 39 0.47 44.20 -19.31
CA ALA A 39 -0.49 43.35 -18.60
C ALA A 39 -0.51 41.91 -19.14
N ALA A 40 -0.43 41.73 -20.46
CA ALA A 40 -0.40 40.39 -21.06
C ALA A 40 0.91 39.62 -20.79
N VAL A 41 2.02 40.33 -20.56
CA VAL A 41 3.29 39.71 -20.15
C VAL A 41 3.23 39.34 -18.67
N GLU A 42 2.79 40.27 -17.81
CA GLU A 42 2.64 40.04 -16.38
C GLU A 42 1.66 38.89 -16.07
N GLU A 43 0.55 38.81 -16.80
CA GLU A 43 -0.41 37.69 -16.67
C GLU A 43 0.24 36.34 -17.02
N LYS A 44 1.08 36.29 -18.07
CA LYS A 44 1.78 35.07 -18.46
C LYS A 44 2.84 34.68 -17.45
N GLU A 45 3.59 35.63 -16.93
CA GLU A 45 4.57 35.37 -15.86
C GLU A 45 3.86 34.84 -14.60
N ALA A 46 2.79 35.49 -14.16
CA ALA A 46 1.99 35.03 -13.03
C ALA A 46 1.38 33.63 -13.27
N ALA A 47 0.96 33.32 -14.49
CA ALA A 47 0.46 32.00 -14.85
C ALA A 47 1.57 30.93 -14.80
N LEU A 48 2.79 31.25 -15.27
CA LEU A 48 3.94 30.36 -15.19
C LEU A 48 4.35 30.11 -13.74
N ASP A 49 4.37 31.13 -12.89
CA ASP A 49 4.71 30.99 -11.48
C ASP A 49 3.70 30.12 -10.74
N ARG A 50 2.40 30.30 -11.02
CA ARG A 50 1.34 29.42 -10.49
C ARG A 50 1.52 27.99 -10.93
N LEU A 51 1.76 27.76 -12.23
CA LEU A 51 1.97 26.42 -12.77
C LEU A 51 3.21 25.75 -12.15
N ASN A 52 4.30 26.48 -11.97
CA ASN A 52 5.51 25.98 -11.31
C ASN A 52 5.23 25.59 -9.86
N SER A 53 4.51 26.45 -9.11
CA SER A 53 4.13 26.14 -7.73
C SER A 53 3.21 24.92 -7.64
N GLU A 54 2.23 24.80 -8.54
CA GLU A 54 1.37 23.63 -8.62
C GLU A 54 2.16 22.36 -8.94
N LEU A 55 3.09 22.41 -9.89
CA LEU A 55 3.97 21.29 -10.22
C LEU A 55 4.82 20.86 -9.03
N GLU A 56 5.39 21.80 -8.28
CA GLU A 56 6.19 21.52 -7.10
C GLU A 56 5.34 20.87 -5.99
N GLN A 57 4.15 21.40 -5.73
CA GLN A 57 3.20 20.82 -4.78
C GLN A 57 2.77 19.40 -5.19
N MET A 58 2.48 19.19 -6.48
CA MET A 58 2.13 17.87 -7.00
C MET A 58 3.29 16.89 -6.88
N ALA A 59 4.52 17.32 -7.16
CA ALA A 59 5.72 16.51 -7.02
C ALA A 59 5.96 16.11 -5.55
N GLU A 60 5.82 17.06 -4.62
CA GLU A 60 5.97 16.80 -3.19
C GLU A 60 4.87 15.85 -2.68
N ALA A 61 3.62 16.08 -3.07
CA ALA A 61 2.50 15.22 -2.72
C ALA A 61 2.69 13.80 -3.28
N TYR A 62 3.17 13.67 -4.52
CA TYR A 62 3.48 12.38 -5.13
C TYR A 62 4.58 11.64 -4.37
N GLN A 63 5.69 12.32 -4.05
CA GLN A 63 6.77 11.75 -3.26
C GLN A 63 6.31 11.31 -1.86
N LYS A 64 5.49 12.11 -1.19
CA LYS A 64 4.90 11.75 0.11
C LYS A 64 4.03 10.50 0.01
N ARG A 65 3.17 10.42 -1.01
CA ARG A 65 2.31 9.24 -1.24
C ARG A 65 3.12 7.99 -1.57
N LEU A 66 4.19 8.12 -2.35
CA LEU A 66 5.08 7.01 -2.66
C LEU A 66 5.76 6.47 -1.39
N ARG A 67 6.35 7.35 -0.57
CA ARG A 67 6.98 6.96 0.70
C ARG A 67 5.99 6.34 1.68
N ALA A 68 4.78 6.88 1.77
CA ALA A 68 3.72 6.32 2.59
C ALA A 68 3.35 4.90 2.11
N ALA A 69 3.13 4.72 0.80
CA ALA A 69 2.80 3.42 0.23
C ALA A 69 3.93 2.39 0.44
N GLU A 70 5.19 2.78 0.32
CA GLU A 70 6.34 1.92 0.62
C GLU A 70 6.36 1.51 2.09
N THR A 71 6.13 2.46 3.00
CA THR A 71 6.09 2.20 4.45
C THR A 71 4.95 1.26 4.82
N ASP A 72 3.75 1.50 4.27
CA ASP A 72 2.57 0.67 4.48
C ASP A 72 2.78 -0.74 3.93
N ALA A 73 3.38 -0.87 2.74
CA ALA A 73 3.70 -2.15 2.14
C ALA A 73 4.73 -2.93 2.98
N GLN A 74 5.75 -2.26 3.51
CA GLN A 74 6.72 -2.88 4.42
C GLN A 74 6.08 -3.34 5.73
N ALA A 75 5.23 -2.50 6.32
CA ALA A 75 4.48 -2.83 7.54
C ALA A 75 3.53 -4.03 7.31
N ALA A 76 2.78 -4.03 6.20
CA ALA A 76 1.91 -5.14 5.83
C ALA A 76 2.68 -6.44 5.62
N ARG A 77 3.83 -6.39 4.92
CA ARG A 77 4.72 -7.56 4.74
C ARG A 77 5.31 -8.06 6.05
N ALA A 78 5.67 -7.17 6.96
CA ALA A 78 6.16 -7.55 8.28
C ALA A 78 5.07 -8.22 9.12
N ALA A 79 3.86 -7.65 9.14
CA ALA A 79 2.70 -8.21 9.83
C ALA A 79 2.30 -9.59 9.26
N MET A 80 2.28 -9.75 7.93
CA MET A 80 2.01 -11.05 7.30
C MET A 80 3.06 -12.10 7.67
N ARG A 81 4.35 -11.75 7.66
CA ARG A 81 5.43 -12.67 8.08
C ARG A 81 5.31 -13.08 9.54
N ALA A 82 4.99 -12.13 10.43
CA ALA A 82 4.79 -12.41 11.84
C ALA A 82 3.59 -13.35 12.08
N ARG A 83 2.46 -13.11 11.39
CA ARG A 83 1.28 -14.00 11.47
C ARG A 83 1.59 -15.40 10.93
N ALA A 84 2.25 -15.49 9.78
CA ALA A 84 2.64 -16.78 9.21
C ALA A 84 3.59 -17.56 10.13
N ALA A 85 4.52 -16.87 10.82
CA ALA A 85 5.41 -17.50 11.78
C ALA A 85 4.65 -18.01 13.03
N ASP A 86 3.72 -17.22 13.57
CA ASP A 86 2.88 -17.63 14.71
C ASP A 86 1.99 -18.82 14.33
N GLU A 87 1.36 -18.79 13.16
CA GLU A 87 0.52 -19.88 12.67
C GLU A 87 1.33 -21.16 12.43
N ALA A 88 2.51 -21.05 11.81
CA ALA A 88 3.43 -22.18 11.65
C ALA A 88 3.85 -22.77 13.00
N HIS A 89 4.16 -21.92 13.98
CA HIS A 89 4.52 -22.37 15.32
C HIS A 89 3.36 -23.11 16.01
N ARG A 90 2.13 -22.59 15.93
CA ARG A 90 0.93 -23.25 16.46
C ARG A 90 0.65 -24.57 15.77
N ALA A 91 0.79 -24.64 14.45
CA ALA A 91 0.61 -25.88 13.70
C ALA A 91 1.64 -26.94 14.13
N MET A 92 2.91 -26.56 14.31
CA MET A 92 3.95 -27.47 14.79
C MET A 92 3.68 -27.96 16.21
N MET A 93 3.28 -27.07 17.13
CA MET A 93 2.91 -27.40 18.50
C MET A 93 1.75 -28.41 18.53
N THR A 94 0.67 -28.12 17.81
CA THR A 94 -0.52 -28.99 17.72
C THR A 94 -0.15 -30.36 17.16
N THR A 95 0.63 -30.39 16.06
CA THR A 95 1.11 -31.64 15.46
C THR A 95 1.97 -32.44 16.45
N GLN A 96 2.81 -31.77 17.25
CA GLN A 96 3.65 -32.43 18.23
C GLN A 96 2.83 -33.02 19.38
N GLU A 97 1.79 -32.32 19.85
CA GLU A 97 0.83 -32.84 20.81
C GLU A 97 0.08 -34.06 20.27
N GLU A 98 -0.40 -34.00 19.03
CA GLU A 98 -1.06 -35.13 18.36
C GLU A 98 -0.14 -36.34 18.23
N VAL A 99 1.12 -36.13 17.87
CA VAL A 99 2.13 -37.20 17.79
C VAL A 99 2.37 -37.83 19.17
N VAL A 100 2.45 -37.03 20.24
CA VAL A 100 2.60 -37.55 21.60
C VAL A 100 1.38 -38.36 22.01
N ALA A 101 0.18 -37.85 21.77
CA ALA A 101 -1.08 -38.54 22.06
C ALA A 101 -1.20 -39.86 21.27
N LEU A 102 -0.84 -39.85 19.98
CA LEU A 102 -0.84 -41.03 19.13
C LEU A 102 0.16 -42.08 19.65
N ARG A 103 1.38 -41.67 20.02
CA ARG A 103 2.38 -42.59 20.60
C ARG A 103 1.91 -43.20 21.91
N GLN A 104 1.25 -42.44 22.77
CA GLN A 104 0.68 -42.96 24.02
C GLN A 104 -0.43 -43.97 23.73
N LYS A 105 -1.33 -43.67 22.79
CA LYS A 105 -2.41 -44.57 22.37
C LYS A 105 -1.87 -45.89 21.80
N VAL A 106 -0.90 -45.82 20.88
CA VAL A 106 -0.27 -47.00 20.28
C VAL A 106 0.44 -47.85 21.35
N ARG A 107 1.14 -47.23 22.31
CA ARG A 107 1.76 -47.96 23.43
C ARG A 107 0.72 -48.70 24.27
N ALA A 108 -0.40 -48.06 24.60
CA ALA A 108 -1.47 -48.69 25.36
C ALA A 108 -2.12 -49.86 24.61
N GLU A 109 -2.35 -49.71 23.30
CA GLU A 109 -2.86 -50.79 22.44
C GLU A 109 -1.89 -51.98 22.38
N VAL A 110 -0.59 -51.73 22.21
CA VAL A 110 0.46 -52.77 22.21
C VAL A 110 0.52 -53.51 23.54
N GLU A 111 0.48 -52.80 24.68
CA GLU A 111 0.43 -53.45 26.00
C GLU A 111 -0.81 -54.32 26.17
N GLN A 112 -1.96 -53.85 25.68
CA GLN A 112 -3.21 -54.61 25.73
C GLN A 112 -3.14 -55.88 24.84
N GLU A 113 -2.57 -55.78 23.64
CA GLU A 113 -2.35 -56.93 22.77
C GLU A 113 -1.36 -57.93 23.36
N LEU A 114 -0.25 -57.46 23.94
CA LEU A 114 0.72 -58.32 24.63
C LEU A 114 0.06 -59.06 25.80
N ALA A 115 -0.79 -58.39 26.57
CA ALA A 115 -1.53 -59.02 27.67
C ALA A 115 -2.52 -60.09 27.16
N LYS A 116 -3.23 -59.83 26.05
CA LYS A 116 -4.11 -60.80 25.39
C LYS A 116 -3.31 -62.00 24.85
N ALA A 117 -2.21 -61.75 24.16
CA ALA A 117 -1.33 -62.78 23.60
C ALA A 117 -0.75 -63.68 24.71
N ARG A 118 -0.28 -63.10 25.83
CA ARG A 118 0.19 -63.87 27.00
C ARG A 118 -0.89 -64.75 27.61
N LYS A 119 -2.14 -64.26 27.74
CA LYS A 119 -3.27 -65.07 28.22
C LYS A 119 -3.56 -66.23 27.26
N ASN A 120 -3.55 -65.98 25.95
CA ASN A 120 -3.76 -67.03 24.96
C ASN A 120 -2.62 -68.06 24.99
N LEU A 121 -1.37 -67.64 25.11
CA LEU A 121 -0.23 -68.55 25.24
C LEU A 121 -0.34 -69.45 26.48
N LYS A 122 -0.77 -68.91 27.63
CA LYS A 122 -1.03 -69.70 28.84
C LYS A 122 -2.09 -70.78 28.60
N LYS A 123 -3.21 -70.44 27.95
CA LYS A 123 -4.25 -71.42 27.60
C LYS A 123 -3.72 -72.51 26.68
N VAL A 124 -2.90 -72.15 25.69
CA VAL A 124 -2.27 -73.11 24.78
C VAL A 124 -1.28 -73.99 25.54
N ALA A 125 -0.48 -73.43 26.46
CA ALA A 125 0.45 -74.17 27.29
C ALA A 125 -0.25 -75.15 28.24
N GLU A 126 -1.36 -74.74 28.86
CA GLU A 126 -2.19 -75.62 29.70
C GLU A 126 -2.81 -76.76 28.89
N ALA A 127 -3.34 -76.46 27.69
CA ALA A 127 -3.88 -77.48 26.78
C ALA A 127 -2.79 -78.47 26.34
N LEU A 128 -1.59 -77.99 26.00
CA LEU A 128 -0.46 -78.81 25.60
C LEU A 128 0.04 -79.67 26.78
N SER A 129 0.12 -79.11 27.99
CA SER A 129 0.46 -79.87 29.21
C SER A 129 -0.58 -80.94 29.53
N TYR A 130 -1.87 -80.69 29.33
CA TYR A 130 -2.92 -81.69 29.47
C TYR A 130 -2.77 -82.81 28.44
N GLU A 131 -2.50 -82.46 27.18
CA GLU A 131 -2.31 -83.43 26.10
C GLU A 131 -1.06 -84.31 26.33
N ILE A 132 0.06 -83.71 26.75
CA ILE A 132 1.29 -84.43 27.11
C ILE A 132 1.05 -85.33 28.33
N SER A 133 0.37 -84.84 29.37
CA SER A 133 0.05 -85.63 30.56
C SER A 133 -0.87 -86.81 30.21
N THR A 134 -1.84 -86.61 29.32
CA THR A 134 -2.72 -87.68 28.84
C THR A 134 -1.95 -88.73 28.03
N LYS A 135 -0.97 -88.30 27.23
CA LYS A 135 -0.08 -89.19 26.44
C LYS A 135 0.91 -89.97 27.31
N ILE A 136 1.43 -89.37 28.39
CA ILE A 136 2.43 -89.99 29.29
C ILE A 136 1.76 -90.88 30.35
N VAL A 137 0.62 -90.49 30.90
CA VAL A 137 -0.03 -91.23 32.02
C VAL A 137 -0.77 -92.48 31.54
N GLY A 138 -0.98 -92.65 30.23
CA GLY A 138 -1.26 -93.97 29.66
C GLY A 138 -2.41 -94.74 30.33
N ARG A 139 -3.45 -94.06 30.82
CA ARG A 139 -4.75 -94.68 31.12
C ARG A 139 -5.80 -93.60 31.32
N LYS A 140 -6.83 -93.69 30.49
CA LYS A 140 -8.16 -93.19 30.81
C LYS A 140 -8.61 -93.84 32.12
N VAL A 141 -9.06 -93.01 33.05
CA VAL A 141 -10.27 -93.28 33.83
C VAL A 141 -11.26 -92.19 33.43
#